data_AF-A0A5N6LES8-F1
#
_entry.id   AF-A0A5N6LES8-F1
#
_cell.length_a   1.000
_cell.length_b   1.000
_cell.length_c   1.000
_cell.angle_alpha   90.00
_cell.angle_beta   90.00
_cell.angle_gamma   90.00
#
_symmetry.space_group_name_H-M   'P 1'
#
loop_
_entity.id
_entity.type
_entity.pdbx_description
1 polymer ?
#
loop_
_entity_poly.entity_id
_entity_poly.type
_entity_poly.pdbx_seq_one_letter_code
_entity_poly.pdbx_strand_id
1 'polypeptide(L)'
;MADPNSTMVSVREQGNVTLQCPKLTESNYTTWSILMEQILKAYGLWDVVNTTGGVEVGEKKTATTKAMIFQTLPEDILMQVAQYPSAKEVWDSIKVRYLGADLVQKARLHTLRRGCGRIKAFEARLKSFDTPEDNDQSKLLLASSSGKRVEESESWQHGKGRGGFKECADA
;
A
#
# COMPACT_ATOMS: atom_id res chain seq x y z
N MET A 1 -12.65 11.59 -27.97
CA MET A 1 -11.20 11.80 -27.83
C MET A 1 -10.82 11.24 -26.46
N ALA A 2 -9.93 10.25 -26.40
CA ALA A 2 -9.50 9.66 -25.13
C ALA A 2 -8.32 10.46 -24.56
N ASP A 3 -8.35 10.75 -23.26
CA ASP A 3 -7.28 11.46 -22.58
C ASP A 3 -5.95 10.68 -22.66
N PRO A 4 -4.84 11.31 -23.06
CA PRO A 4 -3.54 10.64 -23.17
C PRO A 4 -2.98 10.19 -21.82
N ASN A 5 -3.58 10.62 -20.70
CA ASN A 5 -3.21 10.23 -19.35
C ASN A 5 -4.18 9.22 -18.72
N SER A 6 -5.09 8.63 -19.51
CA SER A 6 -6.01 7.61 -18.99
C SER A 6 -5.24 6.33 -18.67
N THR A 7 -5.00 6.12 -17.38
CA THR A 7 -4.29 4.96 -16.82
C THR A 7 -5.13 3.69 -16.80
N MET A 8 -6.39 3.75 -17.24
CA MET A 8 -7.35 2.64 -17.20
C MET A 8 -7.92 2.34 -18.57
N VAL A 9 -8.22 1.06 -18.78
CA VAL A 9 -8.79 0.50 -19.99
C VAL A 9 -10.09 -0.18 -19.65
N SER A 10 -11.17 0.24 -20.31
CA SER A 10 -12.49 -0.35 -20.13
C SER A 10 -12.62 -1.63 -20.95
N VAL A 11 -12.86 -2.75 -20.28
CA VAL A 11 -13.22 -4.05 -20.86
C VAL A 11 -14.72 -4.26 -20.62
N ARG A 12 -15.49 -4.42 -21.70
CA ARG A 12 -16.96 -4.49 -21.65
C ARG A 12 -17.46 -5.91 -21.40
N GLU A 13 -18.26 -6.08 -20.36
CA GLU A 13 -18.94 -7.35 -20.01
C GLU A 13 -20.31 -7.47 -20.72
N GLN A 14 -20.75 -8.70 -20.94
CA GLN A 14 -22.14 -9.03 -21.28
C GLN A 14 -23.03 -8.93 -20.01
N GLY A 15 -23.14 -7.73 -19.43
CA GLY A 15 -23.98 -7.50 -18.25
C GLY A 15 -23.55 -6.29 -17.41
N ASN A 16 -23.97 -5.09 -17.81
CA ASN A 16 -23.94 -3.78 -17.10
C ASN A 16 -22.66 -3.28 -16.37
N VAL A 17 -21.65 -4.10 -16.07
CA VAL A 17 -20.41 -3.70 -15.39
C VAL A 17 -19.30 -3.56 -16.43
N THR A 18 -18.63 -2.41 -16.43
CA THR A 18 -17.39 -2.23 -17.19
C THR A 18 -16.21 -2.56 -16.28
N LEU A 19 -15.52 -3.65 -16.57
CA LEU A 19 -14.32 -4.04 -15.83
C LEU A 19 -13.18 -3.16 -16.29
N GLN A 20 -12.58 -2.41 -15.37
CA GLN A 20 -11.44 -1.53 -15.68
C GLN A 20 -10.15 -2.27 -15.35
N CYS A 21 -9.30 -2.46 -16.37
CA CYS A 21 -7.94 -2.95 -16.18
C CYS A 21 -6.98 -1.77 -16.24
N PRO A 22 -6.03 -1.60 -15.29
CA PRO A 22 -5.00 -0.59 -15.44
C PRO A 22 -4.14 -0.90 -16.67
N LYS A 23 -3.56 0.13 -17.30
CA LYS A 23 -2.49 -0.07 -18.27
C LYS A 23 -1.25 -0.63 -17.57
N LEU A 24 -0.54 -1.54 -18.23
CA LEU A 24 0.74 -2.04 -17.77
C LEU A 24 1.78 -0.91 -17.80
N THR A 25 2.53 -0.78 -16.70
CA THR A 25 3.67 0.14 -16.57
C THR A 25 4.87 -0.60 -16.01
N GLU A 26 6.03 0.05 -16.00
CA GLU A 26 7.28 -0.54 -15.49
C GLU A 26 7.23 -0.95 -14.00
N SER A 27 6.32 -0.38 -13.21
CA SER A 27 6.31 -0.51 -11.76
C SER A 27 4.99 -1.07 -11.19
N ASN A 28 4.07 -1.54 -12.04
CA ASN A 28 2.74 -1.98 -11.59
C ASN A 28 2.40 -3.42 -11.96
N TYR A 29 3.37 -4.19 -12.45
CA TYR A 29 3.14 -5.54 -12.97
C TYR A 29 2.34 -6.43 -12.01
N THR A 30 2.70 -6.48 -10.72
CA THR A 30 1.95 -7.27 -9.73
C THR A 30 0.46 -6.92 -9.71
N THR A 31 0.14 -5.62 -9.70
CA THR A 31 -1.25 -5.15 -9.66
C THR A 31 -1.97 -5.45 -10.98
N TRP A 32 -1.31 -5.18 -12.10
CA TRP A 32 -1.81 -5.47 -13.44
C TRP A 32 -2.12 -6.96 -13.61
N SER A 33 -1.18 -7.85 -13.25
CA SER A 33 -1.34 -9.29 -13.44
C SER A 33 -2.50 -9.84 -12.62
N ILE A 34 -2.67 -9.37 -11.37
CA ILE A 34 -3.80 -9.78 -10.52
C ILE A 34 -5.12 -9.40 -11.18
N LEU A 35 -5.27 -8.14 -11.60
CA LEU A 35 -6.53 -7.64 -12.17
C LEU A 35 -6.82 -8.28 -13.53
N MET A 36 -5.82 -8.39 -14.40
CA MET A 36 -5.98 -8.99 -15.71
C MET A 36 -6.34 -10.49 -15.61
N GLU A 37 -5.74 -11.22 -14.68
CA GLU A 37 -6.11 -12.61 -14.39
C GLU A 37 -7.57 -12.73 -13.93
N GLN A 38 -8.02 -11.89 -13.00
CA GLN A 38 -9.42 -11.92 -12.54
C GLN A 38 -10.40 -11.57 -13.65
N ILE A 39 -10.07 -10.61 -14.51
CA ILE A 39 -10.87 -10.27 -15.68
C ILE A 39 -10.97 -11.49 -16.60
N LEU A 40 -9.85 -12.09 -17.01
CA LEU A 40 -9.87 -13.28 -17.87
C LEU A 40 -10.63 -14.45 -17.25
N LYS A 41 -10.57 -14.64 -15.93
CA LYS A 41 -11.38 -15.63 -15.21
C LYS A 41 -12.88 -15.33 -15.29
N ALA A 42 -13.30 -14.07 -15.13
CA ALA A 42 -14.69 -13.66 -15.25
C ALA A 42 -15.27 -13.93 -16.66
N TYR A 43 -14.45 -13.80 -17.71
CA TYR A 43 -14.86 -14.13 -19.10
C TYR A 43 -14.71 -15.61 -19.46
N GLY A 44 -14.24 -16.48 -18.55
CA GLY A 44 -13.96 -17.90 -18.87
C GLY A 44 -12.86 -18.08 -19.91
N LEU A 45 -11.92 -17.13 -19.98
CA LEU A 45 -10.82 -17.08 -20.94
C LEU A 45 -9.46 -17.44 -20.30
N TRP A 46 -9.39 -17.54 -18.97
CA TRP A 46 -8.15 -17.85 -18.25
C TRP A 46 -7.57 -19.23 -18.64
N ASP A 47 -8.42 -20.19 -18.99
CA ASP A 47 -7.98 -21.53 -19.39
C ASP A 47 -7.08 -21.51 -20.63
N VAL A 48 -7.21 -20.48 -21.50
CA VAL A 48 -6.38 -20.25 -22.69
C VAL A 48 -4.94 -19.87 -22.29
N VAL A 49 -4.77 -19.18 -21.16
CA VAL A 49 -3.46 -18.76 -20.62
C VAL A 49 -2.85 -19.89 -19.80
N ASN A 50 -3.68 -20.62 -19.05
CA ASN A 50 -3.23 -21.70 -18.18
C ASN A 50 -3.06 -23.05 -18.90
N THR A 51 -3.43 -23.16 -20.19
CA THR A 51 -3.40 -24.43 -20.91
C THR A 51 -1.96 -24.95 -20.98
N THR A 52 -1.78 -26.16 -20.45
CA THR A 52 -0.50 -26.85 -20.42
C THR A 52 -0.65 -28.11 -21.26
N GLY A 53 -0.27 -28.01 -22.53
CA GLY A 53 -0.21 -29.14 -23.45
C GLY A 53 -1.49 -29.38 -24.26
N GLY A 54 -1.37 -29.24 -25.59
CA GLY A 54 -2.12 -29.98 -26.61
C GLY A 54 -3.65 -29.83 -26.70
N VAL A 55 -4.32 -29.17 -25.76
CA VAL A 55 -5.76 -28.94 -25.85
C VAL A 55 -6.01 -27.91 -26.96
N GLU A 56 -6.77 -28.29 -27.99
CA GLU A 56 -7.25 -27.36 -29.00
C GLU A 56 -8.18 -26.32 -28.34
N VAL A 57 -7.59 -25.20 -27.98
CA VAL A 57 -8.34 -24.03 -27.56
C VAL A 57 -8.81 -23.32 -28.81
N GLY A 58 -10.13 -23.18 -28.97
CA GLY A 58 -10.71 -22.58 -30.17
C GLY A 58 -10.08 -21.22 -30.50
N GLU A 59 -9.68 -21.02 -31.75
CA GLU A 59 -8.96 -19.84 -32.24
C GLU A 59 -9.62 -18.52 -31.81
N LYS A 60 -10.95 -18.49 -31.79
CA LYS A 60 -11.74 -17.34 -31.32
C LYS A 60 -11.46 -16.98 -29.87
N LYS A 61 -11.35 -17.96 -28.97
CA LYS A 61 -11.01 -17.71 -27.56
C LYS A 61 -9.59 -17.19 -27.43
N THR A 62 -8.65 -17.79 -28.15
CA THR A 62 -7.25 -17.34 -28.20
C THR A 62 -7.12 -15.90 -28.68
N ALA A 63 -7.78 -15.56 -29.79
CA ALA A 63 -7.79 -14.20 -30.34
C ALA A 63 -8.42 -13.20 -29.36
N THR A 64 -9.53 -13.58 -28.70
CA THR A 64 -10.21 -12.71 -27.71
C THR A 64 -9.33 -12.45 -26.49
N THR A 65 -8.69 -13.49 -25.94
CA THR A 65 -7.77 -13.36 -24.81
C THR A 65 -6.58 -12.46 -25.16
N LYS A 66 -5.96 -12.66 -26.34
CA LYS A 66 -4.87 -11.80 -26.81
C LYS A 66 -5.32 -10.35 -26.96
N ALA A 67 -6.48 -10.10 -27.58
CA ALA A 67 -7.02 -8.76 -27.76
C ALA A 67 -7.24 -8.04 -26.42
N MET A 68 -7.80 -8.74 -25.42
CA MET A 68 -7.96 -8.17 -24.07
C MET A 68 -6.61 -7.82 -23.44
N ILE A 69 -5.61 -8.71 -23.52
CA ILE A 69 -4.27 -8.43 -22.99
C ILE A 69 -3.68 -7.20 -23.69
N PHE A 70 -3.68 -7.19 -25.03
CA PHE A 70 -3.11 -6.15 -25.87
C PHE A 70 -3.70 -4.76 -25.59
N GLN A 71 -4.99 -4.67 -25.30
CA GLN A 71 -5.65 -3.41 -24.97
C GLN A 71 -5.04 -2.71 -23.74
N THR A 72 -4.41 -3.50 -22.84
CA THR A 72 -3.81 -3.00 -21.59
C THR A 72 -2.32 -2.70 -21.70
N LEU A 73 -1.69 -2.99 -22.85
CA LEU A 73 -0.25 -2.81 -23.04
C LEU A 73 0.07 -1.42 -23.61
N PRO A 74 1.23 -0.86 -23.24
CA PRO A 74 1.82 0.25 -24.00
C PRO A 74 2.31 -0.25 -25.37
N GLU A 75 2.42 0.68 -26.33
CA GLU A 75 2.63 0.38 -27.75
C GLU A 75 3.94 -0.38 -28.03
N ASP A 76 5.02 0.01 -27.38
CA ASP A 76 6.34 -0.62 -27.49
C ASP A 76 6.32 -2.10 -27.07
N ILE A 77 5.58 -2.41 -26.01
CA ILE A 77 5.43 -3.78 -25.49
C ILE A 77 4.50 -4.58 -26.39
N LEU A 78 3.40 -3.97 -26.83
CA LEU A 78 2.48 -4.59 -27.79
C LEU A 78 3.23 -5.06 -29.04
N MET A 79 4.07 -4.20 -29.62
CA MET A 79 4.88 -4.54 -30.80
C MET A 79 5.79 -5.75 -30.58
N GLN A 80 6.33 -5.91 -29.37
CA GLN A 80 7.25 -7.01 -29.05
C GLN A 80 6.54 -8.34 -28.82
N VAL A 81 5.31 -8.33 -28.29
CA VAL A 81 4.57 -9.55 -27.95
C VAL A 81 3.55 -9.98 -29.03
N ALA A 82 3.25 -9.12 -30.01
CA ALA A 82 2.27 -9.39 -31.05
C ALA A 82 2.57 -10.67 -31.87
N GLN A 83 3.85 -11.00 -32.04
CA GLN A 83 4.33 -12.15 -32.81
C GLN A 83 4.00 -13.52 -32.20
N TYR A 84 3.67 -13.59 -30.91
CA TYR A 84 3.43 -14.86 -30.24
C TYR A 84 2.07 -15.46 -30.65
N PRO A 85 2.01 -16.72 -31.10
CA PRO A 85 0.78 -17.33 -31.59
C PRO A 85 -0.24 -17.59 -30.48
N SER A 86 0.21 -17.95 -29.27
CA SER A 86 -0.67 -18.25 -28.14
C SER A 86 -0.79 -17.09 -27.14
N ALA A 87 -1.94 -17.02 -26.45
CA ALA A 87 -2.12 -16.05 -25.36
C ALA A 87 -1.21 -16.35 -24.15
N LYS A 88 -0.85 -17.63 -23.95
CA LYS A 88 0.08 -18.07 -22.91
C LYS A 88 1.48 -17.51 -23.15
N GLU A 89 2.02 -17.62 -24.35
CA GLU A 89 3.34 -17.07 -24.67
C GLU A 89 3.38 -15.54 -24.52
N VAL A 90 2.29 -14.86 -24.93
CA VAL A 90 2.14 -13.42 -24.65
C VAL A 90 2.23 -13.15 -23.15
N TRP A 91 1.41 -13.84 -22.34
CA TRP A 91 1.38 -13.67 -20.88
C TRP A 91 2.74 -13.95 -20.23
N ASP A 92 3.37 -15.07 -20.58
CA ASP A 92 4.65 -15.49 -20.04
C ASP A 92 5.78 -14.51 -20.43
N SER A 93 5.78 -13.99 -21.67
CA SER A 93 6.76 -12.99 -22.10
C SER A 93 6.67 -11.68 -21.28
N ILE A 94 5.45 -11.23 -20.97
CA ILE A 94 5.21 -10.05 -20.12
C ILE A 94 5.69 -10.35 -18.70
N LYS A 95 5.34 -11.53 -18.15
CA LYS A 95 5.75 -11.95 -16.82
C LYS A 95 7.28 -11.97 -16.66
N VAL A 96 7.99 -12.58 -17.61
CA VAL A 96 9.46 -12.66 -17.59
C VAL A 96 10.09 -11.26 -17.60
N ARG A 97 9.56 -10.35 -18.40
CA ARG A 97 10.08 -8.98 -18.50
C ARG A 97 9.89 -8.18 -17.20
N TYR A 98 8.69 -8.19 -16.63
CA TYR A 98 8.33 -7.22 -15.62
C TYR A 98 8.42 -7.72 -14.18
N LEU A 99 8.34 -9.04 -13.94
CA LEU A 99 8.36 -9.57 -12.57
C LEU A 99 9.67 -9.22 -11.84
N GLY A 100 10.81 -9.38 -12.51
CA GLY A 100 12.12 -9.04 -11.91
C GLY A 100 12.27 -7.54 -11.66
N ALA A 101 11.88 -6.71 -12.64
CA ALA A 101 11.97 -5.26 -12.53
C ALA A 101 11.10 -4.70 -11.38
N ASP A 102 9.84 -5.13 -11.28
CA ASP A 102 8.89 -4.70 -10.26
C ASP A 102 9.38 -5.07 -8.85
N LEU A 103 9.90 -6.29 -8.66
CA LEU A 103 10.42 -6.74 -7.36
C LEU A 103 11.67 -5.95 -6.95
N VAL A 104 12.61 -5.70 -7.87
CA VAL A 104 13.81 -4.90 -7.60
C VAL A 104 13.46 -3.46 -7.25
N GLN A 105 12.54 -2.84 -8.00
CA GLN A 105 12.08 -1.49 -7.73
C GLN A 105 11.41 -1.38 -6.35
N LYS A 106 10.52 -2.32 -6.00
CA LYS A 106 9.88 -2.38 -4.67
C LYS A 106 10.90 -2.56 -3.54
N ALA A 107 11.88 -3.44 -3.71
CA ALA A 107 12.92 -3.66 -2.72
C ALA A 107 13.77 -2.39 -2.48
N ARG A 108 14.13 -1.69 -3.56
CA ARG A 108 14.84 -0.39 -3.49
C ARG A 108 14.01 0.66 -2.75
N LEU A 109 12.73 0.80 -3.10
CA LEU A 109 11.84 1.75 -2.44
C LEU A 109 11.67 1.45 -0.95
N HIS A 110 11.50 0.18 -0.59
CA HIS A 110 11.39 -0.25 0.79
C HIS A 110 12.67 0.06 1.59
N THR A 111 13.85 -0.21 1.02
CA THR A 111 15.14 0.14 1.64
C THR A 111 15.28 1.65 1.85
N LEU A 112 14.93 2.46 0.85
CA LEU A 112 14.97 3.92 0.96
C LEU A 112 14.02 4.43 2.05
N ARG A 113 12.79 3.91 2.10
CA ARG A 113 11.79 4.27 3.13
C ARG A 113 12.30 3.95 4.54
N ARG A 114 12.91 2.78 4.74
CA ARG A 114 13.55 2.43 6.01
C ARG A 114 14.72 3.36 6.34
N GLY A 115 15.57 3.66 5.36
CA GLY A 115 16.68 4.61 5.50
C GLY A 115 16.22 5.98 5.97
N CYS A 116 15.23 6.56 5.30
CA CYS A 116 14.63 7.85 5.66
C CYS A 116 13.99 7.82 7.05
N GLY A 117 13.28 6.73 7.40
CA GLY A 117 12.71 6.57 8.74
C GLY A 117 13.76 6.61 9.86
N ARG A 118 14.91 5.95 9.66
CA ARG A 118 16.04 5.99 10.62
C ARG A 118 16.62 7.39 10.76
N ILE A 119 16.80 8.11 9.64
CA ILE A 119 17.31 9.49 9.65
C ILE A 119 16.37 10.40 10.44
N LYS A 120 15.06 10.31 10.18
CA LYS A 120 14.05 11.10 10.91
C LYS A 120 14.05 10.80 12.41
N ALA A 121 14.20 9.53 12.80
CA ALA A 121 14.27 9.15 14.21
C ALA A 121 15.55 9.70 14.89
N PHE A 122 16.68 9.66 14.19
CA PHE A 122 17.93 10.24 14.69
C PHE A 122 17.85 11.77 14.80
N GLU A 123 17.28 12.43 13.80
CA GLU A 123 17.05 13.88 13.80
C GLU A 123 16.15 14.31 14.98
N ALA A 124 15.07 13.58 15.25
CA ALA A 124 14.21 13.83 16.41
C ALA A 124 14.98 13.69 17.73
N ARG A 125 15.88 12.69 17.83
CA ARG A 125 16.73 12.49 19.00
C ARG A 125 17.77 13.60 19.18
N LEU A 126 18.36 14.12 18.10
CA LEU A 126 19.28 15.25 18.18
C LEU A 126 18.56 16.51 18.68
N LYS A 127 17.39 16.81 18.11
CA LYS A 127 16.60 17.98 18.51
C LYS A 127 16.18 17.96 19.98
N SER A 128 16.02 16.79 20.60
CA SER A 128 15.73 16.70 22.04
C SER A 128 16.94 17.00 22.95
N PHE A 129 18.17 16.99 22.43
CA PHE A 129 19.34 17.40 23.22
C PHE A 129 19.53 18.93 23.25
N ASP A 130 19.08 19.62 22.19
CA ASP A 130 19.24 21.07 22.05
C ASP A 130 18.09 21.87 22.68
N THR A 131 17.00 21.22 23.13
CA THR A 131 15.98 21.89 23.92
C THR A 131 16.54 22.16 25.31
N PRO A 132 16.72 23.43 25.72
CA PRO A 132 17.09 23.74 27.09
C PRO A 132 16.01 23.14 27.99
N GLU A 133 16.39 22.21 28.86
CA GLU A 133 15.57 21.88 30.02
C GLU A 133 15.26 23.21 30.70
N ASP A 134 13.98 23.59 30.72
CA ASP A 134 13.49 24.77 31.43
C ASP A 134 13.85 24.58 32.90
N ASN A 135 15.04 25.05 33.29
CA ASN A 135 15.64 24.81 34.61
C ASN A 135 14.63 25.23 35.67
N ASP A 136 14.12 24.26 36.43
CA ASP A 136 13.10 24.47 37.47
C ASP A 136 13.53 25.53 38.51
N GLN A 137 14.84 25.85 38.61
CA GLN A 137 15.32 26.96 39.42
C GLN A 137 14.84 28.34 38.94
N SER A 138 14.68 28.57 37.64
CA SER A 138 14.13 29.82 37.11
C SER A 138 12.63 29.96 37.37
N LYS A 139 11.89 28.84 37.42
CA LYS A 139 10.49 28.82 37.88
C LYS A 139 10.34 29.07 39.38
N LEU A 140 11.25 28.55 40.21
CA LEU A 140 11.26 28.77 41.66
C LEU A 140 11.54 30.24 42.06
N LEU A 141 12.38 30.93 41.29
CA LEU A 141 12.70 32.35 41.52
C LEU A 141 11.50 33.28 41.30
N LEU A 142 10.60 32.97 40.37
CA LEU A 142 9.41 33.79 40.10
C LEU A 142 8.29 33.55 41.14
N ALA A 143 8.25 32.36 41.75
CA ALA A 143 7.25 31.99 42.75
C ALA A 143 7.52 32.63 44.12
N SER A 144 8.78 32.91 44.46
CA SER A 144 9.17 33.47 45.76
C SER A 144 9.00 35.00 45.87
N SER A 145 8.74 35.71 44.77
CA SER A 145 8.57 37.17 44.76
C SER A 145 7.13 37.66 44.91
N SER A 146 6.14 36.76 45.04
CA SER A 146 4.72 37.15 45.19
C SER A 146 4.23 36.94 46.61
N GLY A 147 4.82 37.67 47.55
CA GLY A 147 4.27 37.85 48.89
C GLY A 147 3.04 38.77 48.85
N LYS A 148 1.85 38.21 48.57
CA LYS A 148 0.57 38.78 49.03
C LYS A 148 -0.26 37.71 49.74
N ARG A 149 -0.27 37.88 51.05
CA ARG A 149 -1.15 37.34 52.09
C ARG A 149 -2.57 37.10 51.57
N VAL A 150 -3.01 35.85 51.59
CA VAL A 150 -4.43 35.47 51.60
C VAL A 150 -4.68 34.78 52.94
N GLU A 151 -5.65 35.29 53.69
CA GLU A 151 -6.05 34.81 55.00
C GLU A 151 -6.59 33.38 54.94
N GLU A 152 -6.16 32.61 55.92
CA GLU A 152 -6.54 31.25 56.24
C GLU A 152 -7.94 31.22 56.85
N SER A 153 -8.87 30.53 56.19
CA SER A 153 -10.07 30.01 56.82
C SER A 153 -10.56 28.83 56.00
N GLU A 154 -10.33 27.62 56.51
CA GLU A 154 -11.28 26.48 56.46
C GLU A 154 -10.60 25.29 57.14
N SER A 155 -10.94 25.05 58.40
CA SER A 155 -11.99 24.11 58.82
C SER A 155 -11.46 22.67 58.85
N TRP A 156 -10.93 22.32 60.02
CA TRP A 156 -10.54 20.95 60.38
C TRP A 156 -11.76 20.05 60.36
N GLN A 157 -11.75 19.03 59.49
CA GLN A 157 -12.54 17.82 59.73
C GLN A 157 -11.61 16.61 59.77
N HIS A 158 -11.50 16.12 60.99
CA HIS A 158 -10.75 14.94 61.41
C HIS A 158 -11.18 13.70 60.63
N GLY A 159 -10.18 12.89 60.27
CA GLY A 159 -10.37 11.62 59.61
C GLY A 159 -10.96 10.53 60.50
N LYS A 160 -11.23 9.38 59.86
CA LYS A 160 -11.14 8.05 60.46
C LYS A 160 -10.70 7.07 59.38
N GLY A 161 -9.54 6.46 59.60
CA GLY A 161 -9.14 5.25 58.92
C GLY A 161 -9.87 4.02 59.46
N ARG A 162 -9.81 2.95 58.67
CA ARG A 162 -10.02 1.49 58.92
C ARG A 162 -10.53 0.95 57.58
N GLY A 163 -9.74 0.32 56.72
CA GLY A 163 -8.99 -0.93 56.96
C GLY A 163 -9.74 -2.05 56.25
N GLY A 164 -9.08 -2.82 55.37
CA GLY A 164 -9.69 -4.03 54.78
C GLY A 164 -9.14 -4.43 53.42
N PHE A 165 -8.01 -5.15 53.43
CA PHE A 165 -7.45 -5.91 52.32
C PHE A 165 -8.15 -7.27 52.20
N LYS A 166 -8.74 -7.60 51.03
CA LYS A 166 -8.97 -8.97 50.48
C LYS A 166 -9.78 -8.84 49.18
N GLU A 167 -9.63 -9.57 48.09
CA GLU A 167 -8.66 -10.48 47.47
C GLU A 167 -9.31 -10.81 46.10
N CYS A 168 -8.49 -11.15 45.11
CA CYS A 168 -8.91 -11.48 43.76
C CYS A 168 -9.82 -12.72 43.71
N ALA A 169 -10.80 -12.74 42.81
CA ALA A 169 -11.23 -13.96 42.13
C ALA A 169 -12.00 -13.62 40.84
N ASP A 170 -11.46 -14.10 39.73
CA ASP A 170 -12.10 -14.27 38.43
C ASP A 170 -13.37 -15.13 38.51
N ALA A 171 -14.38 -14.76 37.72
CA ALA A 171 -15.27 -15.66 36.98
C ALA A 171 -16.02 -14.87 35.90
#